data_AF-A0A5K1HAD5-F1
#
_entry.id   AF-A0A5K1HAD5-F1
#
_cell.length_a   1.000
_cell.length_b   1.000
_cell.length_c   1.000
_cell.angle_alpha   90.00
_cell.angle_beta   90.00
_cell.angle_gamma   90.00
#
_symmetry.space_group_name_H-M   'P 1'
#
loop_
_entity.id
_entity.type
_entity.pdbx_description
1 polymer ?
#
loop_
_entity_poly.entity_id
_entity_poly.type
_entity_poly.pdbx_seq_one_letter_code
_entity_poly.pdbx_strand_id
1 'polypeptide(L)'
;MVGTMMRTKKMSREDWKSVVESKIWEWKTAAASSSSTEIGGDILPGLMLSYDDLPCYLESCFVYCCTYPKDYEIERETLIMQWVAHGLIEVGIDVEATTNQYIEDLIRRCLIEEIDLKIIKLHDILHDLALYI
;
A
#
# COMPACT_ATOMS: atom_id res chain seq x y z
N MET A 1 -0.66 14.24 1.07
CA MET A 1 -0.50 12.90 0.46
C MET A 1 -0.37 12.91 -1.08
N VAL A 2 0.17 13.98 -1.68
CA VAL A 2 0.74 13.99 -3.05
C VAL A 2 2.20 14.45 -3.02
N GLY A 3 2.62 15.16 -1.96
CA GLY A 3 3.96 15.73 -1.84
C GLY A 3 5.09 14.73 -1.58
N THR A 4 4.81 13.53 -1.06
CA THR A 4 5.85 12.51 -0.79
C THR A 4 6.30 11.81 -2.07
N MET A 5 5.35 11.53 -2.97
CA MET A 5 5.57 10.88 -4.26
C MET A 5 6.37 11.77 -5.25
N MET A 6 6.29 13.10 -5.07
CA MET A 6 7.12 14.05 -5.84
C MET A 6 8.61 14.02 -5.46
N ARG A 7 9.01 13.34 -4.38
CA ARG A 7 10.39 13.40 -3.87
C ARG A 7 11.34 12.39 -4.54
N THR A 8 10.83 11.34 -5.20
CA THR A 8 11.66 10.26 -5.75
C THR A 8 11.81 10.28 -7.27
N LYS A 9 10.94 10.96 -8.01
CA LYS A 9 11.00 11.09 -9.48
C LYS A 9 10.92 12.55 -9.90
N LYS A 10 11.90 13.03 -10.67
CA LYS A 10 11.81 14.31 -11.38
C LYS A 10 10.91 14.11 -12.60
N MET A 11 9.60 14.08 -12.38
CA MET A 11 8.59 13.69 -13.36
C MET A 11 8.44 14.79 -14.43
N SER A 12 8.68 14.45 -15.70
CA SER A 12 8.55 15.41 -16.81
C SER A 12 7.08 15.59 -17.21
N ARG A 13 6.76 16.62 -17.99
CA ARG A 13 5.39 16.90 -18.43
C ARG A 13 4.81 15.76 -19.28
N GLU A 14 5.68 14.99 -19.93
CA GLU A 14 5.36 13.84 -20.76
C GLU A 14 5.01 12.62 -19.90
N ASP A 15 5.74 12.38 -18.80
CA ASP A 15 5.41 11.32 -17.83
C ASP A 15 4.02 11.56 -17.20
N TRP A 16 3.71 12.83 -16.89
CA TRP A 16 2.39 13.22 -16.38
C TRP A 16 1.25 12.94 -17.37
N LYS A 17 1.48 13.10 -18.67
CA LYS A 17 0.46 12.80 -19.69
C LYS A 17 0.13 11.31 -19.72
N SER A 18 1.15 10.44 -19.64
CA SER A 18 0.94 8.99 -19.60
C SER A 18 0.14 8.54 -18.39
N VAL A 19 0.33 9.20 -17.23
CA VAL A 19 -0.44 8.93 -16.01
C VAL A 19 -1.89 9.37 -16.16
N VAL A 20 -2.15 10.51 -16.79
CA VAL A 20 -3.51 11.03 -17.05
C VAL A 20 -4.25 10.17 -18.08
N GLU A 21 -3.55 9.58 -19.03
CA GLU A 21 -4.12 8.71 -20.07
C GLU A 21 -4.18 7.22 -19.67
N SER A 22 -3.72 6.87 -18.47
CA SER A 22 -3.69 5.49 -17.99
C SER A 22 -5.09 4.93 -17.67
N LYS A 23 -5.23 3.61 -17.83
CA LYS A 23 -6.41 2.83 -17.39
C LYS A 23 -6.67 2.91 -15.89
N ILE A 24 -5.70 3.42 -15.13
CA ILE A 24 -5.84 3.82 -13.73
C ILE A 24 -7.00 4.81 -13.57
N TRP A 25 -7.55 5.45 -14.62
CA TRP A 25 -8.74 6.29 -14.59
C TRP A 25 -10.08 5.61 -14.99
N GLU A 26 -10.07 4.35 -15.45
CA GLU A 26 -11.27 3.59 -15.86
C GLU A 26 -12.13 3.07 -14.68
N TRP A 27 -11.52 2.91 -13.50
CA TRP A 27 -12.13 2.61 -12.19
C TRP A 27 -13.31 3.51 -11.76
N LYS A 28 -13.45 4.71 -12.36
CA LYS A 28 -14.56 5.64 -12.10
C LYS A 28 -15.94 5.06 -12.45
N THR A 29 -15.98 4.00 -13.26
CA THR A 29 -17.23 3.46 -13.84
C THR A 29 -17.73 2.14 -13.25
N ALA A 30 -16.86 1.26 -12.73
CA ALA A 30 -17.28 -0.04 -12.16
C ALA A 30 -17.86 0.07 -10.73
N ALA A 31 -17.38 1.02 -9.92
CA ALA A 31 -17.89 1.26 -8.57
C ALA A 31 -19.24 2.03 -8.56
N ALA A 32 -19.63 2.64 -9.68
CA ALA A 32 -20.88 3.39 -9.80
C ALA A 32 -22.14 2.50 -9.92
N SER A 33 -21.99 1.19 -10.18
CA SER A 33 -23.11 0.25 -10.30
C SER A 33 -23.53 -0.44 -9.00
N SER A 34 -22.75 -0.31 -7.93
CA SER A 34 -23.10 -0.83 -6.60
C SER A 34 -23.14 0.33 -5.62
N SER A 35 -24.36 0.81 -5.35
CA SER A 35 -24.68 1.70 -4.24
C SER A 35 -23.91 1.30 -2.99
N SER A 36 -23.14 2.22 -2.42
CA SER A 36 -22.18 2.11 -1.30
C SER A 36 -20.73 1.78 -1.67
N THR A 37 -20.01 2.79 -2.20
CA THR A 37 -18.71 3.28 -1.67
C THR A 37 -18.33 4.52 -2.47
N GLU A 38 -18.88 5.68 -2.10
CA GLU A 38 -18.56 6.98 -2.72
C GLU A 38 -17.16 7.52 -2.35
N ILE A 39 -16.35 6.77 -1.60
CA ILE A 39 -15.21 7.36 -0.86
C ILE A 39 -13.88 7.26 -1.62
N GLY A 40 -13.76 6.37 -2.61
CA GLY A 40 -12.51 6.16 -3.35
C GLY A 40 -12.32 7.01 -4.61
N GLY A 41 -13.41 7.63 -5.11
CA GLY A 41 -13.69 8.05 -6.50
C GLY A 41 -12.79 9.06 -7.22
N ASP A 42 -11.85 9.72 -6.51
CA ASP A 42 -10.72 10.43 -7.15
C ASP A 42 -9.32 10.11 -6.55
N ILE A 43 -9.23 9.38 -5.43
CA ILE A 43 -7.98 9.15 -4.67
C ILE A 43 -7.32 7.81 -5.03
N LEU A 44 -8.12 6.79 -5.33
CA LEU A 44 -7.64 5.45 -5.66
C LEU A 44 -6.57 5.43 -6.78
N PRO A 45 -6.68 6.21 -7.87
CA PRO A 45 -5.66 6.33 -8.91
C PRO A 45 -4.31 6.77 -8.41
N GLY A 46 -4.30 7.78 -7.54
CA GLY A 46 -3.08 8.28 -6.94
C GLY A 46 -2.40 7.22 -6.07
N LEU A 47 -3.21 6.40 -5.39
CA LEU A 47 -2.73 5.28 -4.57
C LEU A 47 -2.26 4.12 -5.44
N MET A 48 -2.96 3.80 -6.53
CA MET A 48 -2.58 2.76 -7.49
C MET A 48 -1.23 3.08 -8.15
N LEU A 49 -0.95 4.35 -8.42
CA LEU A 49 0.39 4.76 -8.89
C LEU A 49 1.49 4.56 -7.84
N SER A 50 1.15 4.57 -6.55
CA SER A 50 2.11 4.27 -5.48
C SER A 50 2.37 2.77 -5.35
N TYR A 51 1.45 1.96 -5.87
CA TYR A 51 1.46 0.51 -5.89
C TYR A 51 2.05 -0.10 -7.18
N ASP A 52 1.82 0.49 -8.37
CA ASP A 52 2.34 -0.03 -9.66
C ASP A 52 3.88 -0.14 -9.70
N ASP A 53 4.59 0.67 -8.89
CA ASP A 53 6.05 0.65 -8.75
C ASP A 53 6.51 -0.13 -7.48
N LEU A 54 5.65 -1.01 -6.94
CA LEU A 54 5.95 -1.81 -5.76
C LEU A 54 6.59 -3.15 -6.18
N PRO A 55 7.77 -3.51 -5.65
CA PRO A 55 8.35 -4.83 -5.87
C PRO A 55 7.40 -5.95 -5.41
N CYS A 56 7.35 -7.07 -6.14
CA CYS A 56 6.41 -8.18 -5.87
C CYS A 56 6.44 -8.69 -4.41
N TYR A 57 7.61 -8.61 -3.76
CA TYR A 57 7.75 -9.02 -2.35
C TYR A 57 7.03 -8.05 -1.39
N LEU A 58 7.05 -6.74 -1.64
CA LEU A 58 6.32 -5.75 -0.83
C LEU A 58 4.83 -5.78 -1.10
N GLU A 59 4.43 -6.09 -2.33
CA GLU A 59 3.04 -6.28 -2.72
C GLU A 59 2.37 -7.39 -1.90
N SER A 60 3.03 -8.54 -1.79
CA SER A 60 2.49 -9.66 -1.00
C SER A 60 2.35 -9.32 0.49
N CYS A 61 3.33 -8.59 1.04
CA CYS A 61 3.29 -8.08 2.42
C CYS A 61 2.16 -7.06 2.63
N PHE A 62 1.94 -6.15 1.68
CA PHE A 62 0.86 -5.16 1.75
C PHE A 62 -0.52 -5.82 1.69
N VAL A 63 -0.72 -6.75 0.74
CA VAL A 63 -1.99 -7.49 0.62
C VAL A 63 -2.26 -8.29 1.89
N TYR A 64 -1.24 -8.91 2.50
CA TYR A 64 -1.42 -9.62 3.77
C TYR A 64 -2.02 -8.74 4.87
N CYS A 65 -1.68 -7.45 4.93
CA CYS A 65 -2.23 -6.56 5.95
C CYS A 65 -3.76 -6.38 5.86
N CYS A 66 -4.41 -6.70 4.74
CA CYS A 66 -5.87 -6.65 4.64
C CYS A 66 -6.58 -7.77 5.41
N THR A 67 -5.85 -8.77 5.92
CA THR A 67 -6.45 -9.82 6.77
C THR A 67 -6.90 -9.31 8.14
N TYR A 68 -6.34 -8.16 8.58
CA TYR A 68 -6.80 -7.49 9.78
C TYR A 68 -8.06 -6.68 9.47
N PRO A 69 -8.99 -6.52 10.42
CA PRO A 69 -10.15 -5.65 10.22
C PRO A 69 -9.74 -4.20 9.91
N LYS A 70 -10.66 -3.45 9.30
CA LYS A 70 -10.54 -1.99 9.18
C LYS A 70 -10.34 -1.35 10.56
N ASP A 71 -9.62 -0.24 10.59
CA ASP A 71 -9.20 0.46 11.80
C ASP A 71 -8.34 -0.33 12.82
N TYR A 72 -7.91 -1.56 12.52
CA TYR A 72 -7.15 -2.38 13.47
C TYR A 72 -5.71 -1.90 13.64
N GLU A 73 -5.28 -1.78 14.89
CA GLU A 73 -3.90 -1.48 15.27
C GLU A 73 -3.09 -2.78 15.34
N ILE A 74 -2.11 -2.91 14.46
CA ILE A 74 -1.26 -4.09 14.30
C ILE A 74 0.04 -3.85 15.07
N GLU A 75 0.38 -4.76 15.96
CA GLU A 75 1.70 -4.76 16.59
C GLU A 75 2.78 -5.17 15.57
N ARG A 76 3.81 -4.31 15.43
CA ARG A 76 4.90 -4.46 14.46
C ARG A 76 5.61 -5.81 14.60
N GLU A 77 5.93 -6.23 15.82
CA GLU A 77 6.61 -7.49 16.11
C GLU A 77 5.75 -8.70 15.71
N THR A 78 4.45 -8.64 16.01
CA THR A 78 3.48 -9.67 15.63
C THR A 78 3.37 -9.80 14.10
N LEU A 79 3.30 -8.68 13.38
CA LEU A 79 3.27 -8.69 11.91
C LEU A 79 4.55 -9.31 11.31
N ILE A 80 5.71 -8.98 11.87
CA ILE A 80 6.99 -9.56 11.44
C ILE A 80 6.94 -11.08 11.57
N MET A 81 6.54 -11.60 12.74
CA MET A 81 6.44 -13.05 12.96
C MET A 81 5.48 -13.72 11.97
N GLN A 82 4.36 -13.05 11.66
CA GLN A 82 3.37 -13.58 10.73
C GLN A 82 3.86 -13.61 9.29
N TRP A 83 4.53 -12.56 8.81
CA TRP A 83 5.10 -12.54 7.47
C TRP A 83 6.17 -13.62 7.28
N VAL A 84 7.01 -13.85 8.30
CA VAL A 84 7.99 -14.94 8.30
C VAL A 84 7.29 -16.30 8.29
N ALA A 85 6.28 -16.50 9.14
CA ALA A 85 5.55 -17.75 9.22
C ALA A 85 4.82 -18.11 7.91
N HIS A 86 4.35 -17.11 7.15
CA HIS A 86 3.70 -17.30 5.86
C HIS A 86 4.69 -17.35 4.68
N GLY A 87 6.00 -17.23 4.94
CA GLY A 87 7.02 -17.26 3.90
C GLY A 87 7.03 -16.04 2.98
N LEU A 88 6.46 -14.92 3.44
CA LEU A 88 6.48 -13.64 2.71
C LEU A 88 7.87 -12.97 2.78
N ILE A 89 8.65 -13.33 3.80
CA ILE A 89 10.04 -12.89 3.97
C ILE A 89 10.94 -14.10 3.83
N GLU A 90 11.97 -14.00 2.99
CA GLU A 90 12.98 -15.04 2.88
C GLU A 90 13.78 -15.17 4.17
N VAL A 91 13.94 -16.40 4.65
CA VAL A 91 14.72 -16.70 5.86
C VAL A 91 16.21 -16.53 5.54
N GLY A 92 16.81 -15.48 6.09
CA GLY A 92 18.22 -15.13 5.89
C GLY A 92 18.97 -14.87 7.21
N ILE A 93 20.13 -14.22 7.11
CA ILE A 93 21.00 -13.95 8.26
C ILE A 93 20.35 -12.95 9.24
N ASP A 94 19.51 -12.04 8.75
CA ASP A 94 18.82 -11.04 9.58
C ASP A 94 17.39 -10.79 9.08
N VAL A 95 16.50 -11.72 9.42
CA VAL A 95 15.08 -11.69 9.05
C VAL A 95 14.38 -10.49 9.66
N GLU A 96 14.68 -10.15 10.91
CA GLU A 96 14.05 -9.04 11.62
C GLU A 96 14.41 -7.68 11.00
N ALA A 97 15.69 -7.44 10.70
CA ALA A 97 16.09 -6.20 10.03
C ALA A 97 15.51 -6.09 8.62
N THR A 98 15.50 -7.21 7.86
CA THR A 98 14.92 -7.25 6.51
C THR A 98 13.41 -6.92 6.56
N THR A 99 12.69 -7.53 7.50
CA THR A 99 11.25 -7.31 7.64
C THR A 99 10.93 -5.89 8.08
N ASN A 100 11.70 -5.34 9.02
CA ASN A 100 11.56 -3.93 9.41
C ASN A 100 11.80 -3.00 8.23
N GLN A 101 12.81 -3.27 7.40
CA GLN A 101 13.05 -2.48 6.19
C GLN A 101 11.86 -2.49 5.23
N TYR A 102 11.14 -3.62 5.12
CA TYR A 102 9.94 -3.71 4.28
C TYR A 102 8.79 -2.88 4.85
N ILE A 103 8.58 -2.92 6.16
CA ILE A 103 7.60 -2.07 6.85
C ILE A 103 7.93 -0.59 6.62
N GLU A 104 9.20 -0.19 6.80
CA GLU A 104 9.65 1.18 6.55
C GLU A 104 9.43 1.62 5.09
N ASP A 105 9.65 0.74 4.12
CA ASP A 105 9.39 1.04 2.71
C ASP A 105 7.89 1.22 2.42
N LEU A 106 7.02 0.42 3.05
CA LEU A 106 5.57 0.58 2.95
C LEU A 106 5.09 1.89 3.59
N ILE A 107 5.64 2.26 4.75
CA ILE A 107 5.37 3.55 5.43
C ILE A 107 5.82 4.72 4.55
N ARG A 108 7.03 4.66 3.99
CA ARG A 108 7.58 5.70 3.10
C ARG A 108 6.74 5.91 1.84
N ARG A 109 6.05 4.87 1.38
CA ARG A 109 5.11 4.89 0.25
C ARG A 109 3.67 5.24 0.66
N CYS A 110 3.43 5.51 1.95
CA CYS A 110 2.12 5.80 2.52
C CYS A 110 1.11 4.65 2.33
N LEU A 111 1.59 3.40 2.28
CA LEU A 111 0.75 2.20 2.16
C LEU A 111 0.38 1.60 3.53
N ILE A 112 1.12 1.95 4.58
CA ILE A 112 0.81 1.65 5.97
C ILE A 112 1.11 2.92 6.80
N GLU A 113 0.32 3.17 7.83
CA GLU A 113 0.51 4.25 8.79
C GLU A 113 1.24 3.75 10.03
N GLU A 114 2.22 4.50 10.52
CA GLU A 114 2.83 4.27 11.83
C GLU A 114 2.11 5.13 12.88
N ILE A 115 1.48 4.49 13.86
CA ILE A 115 0.80 5.17 14.97
C ILE A 115 1.80 5.45 16.11
N ASP A 116 2.67 4.47 16.37
CA ASP A 116 3.79 4.54 17.29
C ASP A 116 4.88 3.56 16.82
N LEU A 117 6.08 3.60 17.42
CA LEU A 117 7.22 2.77 17.04
C LEU A 117 6.91 1.26 16.99
N LYS A 118 5.90 0.82 17.74
CA LYS A 118 5.48 -0.58 17.83
C LYS A 118 4.13 -0.87 17.17
N ILE A 119 3.39 0.14 16.74
CA ILE A 119 2.01 -0.01 16.27
C ILE A 119 1.88 0.61 14.89
N ILE A 120 1.41 -0.20 13.95
CA ILE A 120 1.12 0.22 12.60
C ILE A 120 -0.35 -0.05 12.26
N LYS A 121 -0.87 0.66 11.26
CA LYS A 121 -2.27 0.60 10.87
C LYS A 121 -2.40 0.65 9.35
N LEU A 122 -3.26 -0.20 8.81
CA LEU A 122 -3.69 -0.08 7.41
C LEU A 122 -4.91 0.84 7.36
N HIS A 123 -4.79 2.00 6.71
CA HIS A 123 -5.95 2.90 6.54
C HIS A 123 -7.07 2.22 5.74
N ASP A 124 -8.31 2.54 6.05
CA ASP A 124 -9.50 1.95 5.40
C ASP A 124 -9.48 2.01 3.87
N ILE A 125 -9.00 3.12 3.29
CA ILE A 125 -8.89 3.25 1.82
C ILE A 125 -7.83 2.33 1.22
N LEU A 126 -6.76 2.05 1.97
CA LEU A 126 -5.69 1.13 1.58
C LEU A 126 -6.10 -0.32 1.84
N HIS A 127 -6.96 -0.53 2.84
CA HIS A 127 -7.61 -1.81 3.09
C HIS A 127 -8.50 -2.21 1.92
N ASP A 128 -9.35 -1.29 1.44
CA ASP A 128 -10.17 -1.50 0.25
C ASP A 128 -9.33 -1.73 -1.01
N LEU A 129 -8.19 -1.03 -1.14
CA LEU A 129 -7.23 -1.27 -2.23
C LEU A 129 -6.61 -2.67 -2.16
N ALA A 130 -6.17 -3.10 -0.98
CA ALA A 130 -5.55 -4.41 -0.78
C ALA A 130 -6.53 -5.57 -1.00
N LEU A 131 -7.83 -5.39 -0.72
CA LEU A 131 -8.88 -6.38 -1.01
C LEU A 131 -9.22 -6.48 -2.50
N TYR A 132 -8.91 -5.45 -3.28
CA TYR A 132 -9.21 -5.40 -4.71
C TYR A 132 -8.15 -6.12 -5.56
N ILE A 133 -6.90 -6.10 -5.10
CA ILE A 133 -5.75 -6.79 -5.71
C ILE A 133 -5.92 -8.30 -5.57
#